data_AF-A0A9D4A292-F1
#
_entry.id   AF-A0A9D4A292-F1
#
_cell.length_a   1.000
_cell.length_b   1.000
_cell.length_c   1.000
_cell.angle_alpha   90.00
_cell.angle_beta   90.00
_cell.angle_gamma   90.00
#
_symmetry.space_group_name_H-M   'P 1'
#
loop_
_entity.id
_entity.type
_entity.pdbx_description
1 polymer ?
#
loop_
_entity_poly.entity_id
_entity_poly.type
_entity_poly.pdbx_seq_one_letter_code
_entity_poly.pdbx_strand_id
1 'polypeptide(L)' 'MELDNLLKEERLSGASLLILANKQDIKGALTPAEIAKVLNLEAMDKTRHWKIIGCSAYTGERARCCLADLHA' A
#
# COMPACT_ATOMS: atom_id res chain seq x y z
N MET A 1 0.76 -15.40 -2.02
CA MET A 1 -0.15 -14.51 -1.25
C MET A 1 -1.21 -13.98 -2.20
N GLU A 2 -2.40 -13.65 -1.71
CA GLU A 2 -3.53 -13.20 -2.54
C GLU A 2 -3.21 -11.93 -3.35
N LEU A 3 -2.48 -10.98 -2.75
CA LEU A 3 -2.03 -9.75 -3.43
C LEU A 3 -1.20 -10.04 -4.69
N ASP A 4 -0.24 -10.96 -4.60
CA ASP A 4 0.61 -11.35 -5.72
C ASP A 4 -0.18 -12.02 -6.85
N ASN A 5 -1.20 -12.81 -6.50
CA ASN A 5 -2.08 -13.43 -7.49
C ASN A 5 -2.94 -12.39 -8.21
N LEU A 6 -3.49 -11.43 -7.47
CA LEU A 6 -4.30 -10.34 -8.03
C LEU A 6 -3.47 -9.46 -8.98
N LEU A 7 -2.22 -9.14 -8.62
CA LEU A 7 -1.33 -8.31 -9.45
C LEU A 7 -0.81 -9.01 -10.72
N LYS A 8 -0.97 -10.32 -10.84
CA LYS A 8 -0.67 -11.08 -12.06
C LYS A 8 -1.80 -11.04 -13.09
N GLU A 9 -2.97 -10.50 -12.74
CA GLU A 9 -4.04 -10.30 -13.71
C GLU A 9 -3.60 -9.28 -14.78
N GLU A 10 -3.84 -9.62 -16.05
CA GLU A 10 -3.44 -8.80 -17.20
C GLU A 10 -4.01 -7.37 -17.12
N ARG A 11 -5.23 -7.24 -16.58
CA ARG A 11 -5.91 -5.96 -16.36
C ARG A 11 -5.18 -5.02 -15.39
N LEU A 12 -4.32 -5.57 -14.54
CA LEU A 12 -3.51 -4.85 -13.56
C LEU A 12 -2.04 -4.83 -13.97
N SER A 13 -1.68 -5.34 -15.15
CA SER A 13 -0.32 -5.23 -15.70
C SER A 13 0.07 -3.75 -15.83
N GLY A 14 1.23 -3.40 -15.29
CA GLY A 14 1.75 -2.02 -15.32
C GLY A 14 1.06 -1.02 -14.38
N ALA A 15 0.01 -1.40 -13.65
CA ALA A 15 -0.64 -0.51 -12.69
C ALA A 15 0.24 -0.22 -11.45
N SER A 16 0.30 1.03 -11.05
CA SER A 16 0.93 1.45 -9.78
C SER A 16 0.08 1.00 -8.59
N LEU A 17 0.75 0.60 -7.49
CA LEU A 17 0.10 0.09 -6.30
C LEU A 17 0.19 1.09 -5.14
N LEU A 18 -0.95 1.62 -4.70
CA LEU A 18 -1.06 2.40 -3.47
C LEU A 18 -1.62 1.54 -2.34
N ILE A 19 -0.86 1.38 -1.26
CA ILE A 19 -1.28 0.63 -0.07
C ILE A 19 -1.57 1.62 1.05
N LEU A 20 -2.80 1.59 1.56
CA LEU A 20 -3.18 2.36 2.73
C LEU A 20 -2.95 1.53 3.98
N ALA A 21 -1.91 1.87 4.73
CA ALA A 21 -1.66 1.34 6.07
C ALA A 21 -2.66 1.98 7.04
N ASN A 22 -3.90 1.48 7.02
CA ASN A 22 -5.01 2.01 7.81
C ASN A 22 -4.87 1.65 9.30
N LYS A 23 -5.63 2.34 10.15
CA LYS A 23 -5.70 2.15 11.61
C LYS A 23 -4.43 2.51 12.39
N GLN A 24 -3.64 3.46 11.88
CA GLN A 24 -2.42 3.92 12.58
C GLN A 24 -2.71 4.62 13.93
N ASP A 25 -3.98 4.90 14.24
CA ASP A 25 -4.45 5.40 15.52
C ASP A 25 -4.46 4.35 16.65
N ILE A 26 -4.39 3.05 16.32
CA ILE A 26 -4.51 1.97 17.30
C ILE A 26 -3.12 1.48 17.74
N LYS A 27 -2.97 1.21 19.04
CA LYS A 27 -1.76 0.59 19.58
C LYS A 27 -1.55 -0.81 18.99
N GLY A 28 -0.32 -1.06 18.52
CA GLY A 28 0.03 -2.33 17.86
C GLY A 28 -0.28 -2.36 16.36
N ALA A 29 -0.71 -1.23 15.77
CA ALA A 29 -0.75 -1.12 14.32
C ALA A 29 0.66 -1.29 13.74
N LEU A 30 0.76 -2.06 12.66
CA LEU A 30 2.01 -2.21 11.92
C LEU A 30 2.36 -0.90 11.24
N THR A 31 3.63 -0.54 11.30
CA THR A 31 4.18 0.58 10.53
C THR A 31 4.16 0.26 9.03
N PRO A 32 4.18 1.28 8.15
CA PRO A 32 4.30 1.07 6.71
C PRO A 32 5.48 0.15 6.32
N ALA A 33 6.62 0.29 6.98
CA ALA A 33 7.80 -0.54 6.70
C ALA A 33 7.60 -2.02 7.09
N GLU A 34 6.90 -2.29 8.19
CA GLU A 34 6.56 -3.66 8.59
C GLU A 34 5.55 -4.28 7.62
N ILE A 35 4.57 -3.50 7.16
CA ILE A 35 3.60 -3.94 6.15
C ILE A 35 4.30 -4.30 4.84
N ALA A 36 5.29 -3.51 4.40
CA ALA A 36 6.08 -3.81 3.21
C ALA A 36 6.73 -5.21 3.28
N LYS A 37 7.26 -5.56 4.46
CA LYS A 37 7.88 -6.87 4.72
C LYS A 37 6.85 -7.99 4.73
N VAL A 38 5.72 -7.80 5.43
CA VAL A 38 4.65 -8.81 5.52
C VAL A 38 4.05 -9.11 4.14
N LEU A 39 3.85 -8.08 3.33
CA LEU A 39 3.34 -8.22 1.95
C LEU A 39 4.43 -8.61 0.95
N ASN A 40 5.70 -8.71 1.39
CA ASN A 40 6.85 -9.05 0.57
C ASN A 40 6.99 -8.17 -0.69
N LEU A 41 6.72 -6.86 -0.55
CA LEU A 41 6.73 -5.93 -1.69
C LEU A 41 8.11 -5.75 -2.30
N GLU A 42 9.17 -5.99 -1.52
CA GLU A 42 10.56 -5.94 -2.00
C GLU A 42 10.87 -7.07 -2.99
N ALA A 43 10.13 -8.18 -2.94
CA ALA A 43 10.26 -9.29 -3.89
C ALA A 43 9.34 -9.14 -5.11
N MET A 44 8.51 -8.10 -5.18
CA MET A 44 7.69 -7.83 -6.35
C MET A 44 8.57 -7.42 -7.54
N ASP A 45 8.00 -7.57 -8.75
CA ASP A 45 8.64 -7.11 -9.97
C ASP A 45 9.06 -5.63 -9.85
N LYS A 46 10.34 -5.36 -10.15
CA LYS A 46 10.97 -4.05 -10.07
C LYS A 46 10.38 -3.04 -11.06
N THR A 47 9.64 -3.51 -12.05
CA THR A 47 8.93 -2.66 -13.02
C THR A 47 7.70 -1.96 -12.41
N ARG A 48 7.22 -2.43 -11.26
CA ARG A 48 5.99 -1.92 -10.65
C ARG A 48 6.28 -0.97 -9.49
N HIS A 49 5.81 0.26 -9.64
CA HIS A 49 5.87 1.25 -8.57
C HIS A 49 4.83 0.93 -7.49
N TRP A 50 5.26 1.05 -6.23
CA TRP A 50 4.36 0.94 -5.09
C TRP A 50 4.70 1.99 -4.03
N LYS A 51 3.69 2.38 -3.26
CA LYS A 51 3.82 3.29 -2.13
C LYS A 51 2.90 2.85 -1.01
N ILE A 52 3.38 2.96 0.22
CA ILE A 52 2.56 2.73 1.42
C ILE A 52 2.37 4.05 2.14
N ILE A 53 1.14 4.38 2.50
CA ILE A 53 0.83 5.58 3.27
C ILE A 53 0.05 5.20 4.52
N GLY A 54 0.59 5.61 5.67
CA GLY A 54 -0.09 5.50 6.96
C GLY A 54 -1.28 6.44 7.02
N CYS A 55 -2.46 5.91 7.35
CA CYS A 55 -3.67 6.70 7.52
C CYS A 55 -4.53 6.13 8.66
N SER A 56 -5.50 6.93 9.09
CA SER A 56 -6.58 6.47 9.95
C SER A 56 -7.91 6.92 9.37
N ALA A 57 -8.71 5.94 8.94
CA ALA A 57 -10.09 6.21 8.53
C ALA A 57 -10.97 6.70 9.70
N TYR A 58 -10.59 6.38 10.94
CA TYR A 58 -11.33 6.78 12.14
C TYR A 58 -11.11 8.26 12.49
N THR A 59 -9.85 8.71 12.52
CA THR A 59 -9.54 10.11 12.81
C THR A 59 -9.62 11.01 11.57
N GLY A 60 -9.70 10.40 10.37
CA GLY A 60 -9.62 11.11 9.09
C GLY A 60 -8.21 11.55 8.72
N GLU A 61 -7.20 11.17 9.50
CA GLU A 61 -5.81 11.53 9.25
C GLU A 61 -5.32 10.89 7.94
N ARG A 62 -4.77 11.75 7.06
CA ARG A 62 -4.18 11.44 5.76
C ARG A 62 -5.08 10.77 4.71
N ALA A 63 -6.27 10.29 5.08
CA ALA A 63 -7.20 9.61 4.18
C ALA A 63 -7.52 10.38 2.88
N ARG A 64 -7.55 11.72 2.92
CA ARG A 64 -7.81 12.58 1.74
C ARG A 64 -6.56 13.00 0.96
N CYS A 65 -5.38 13.02 1.57
CA CYS A 65 -4.15 13.48 0.92
C CYS A 65 -3.44 12.36 0.14
N CYS A 66 -3.63 11.10 0.56
CA CYS A 66 -2.96 9.93 -0.02
C CYS A 66 -3.15 9.73 -1.53
N LEU A 67 -4.24 10.25 -2.12
CA LEU A 67 -4.52 10.07 -3.55
C LEU A 67 -3.64 10.94 -4.45
N ALA A 68 -3.10 12.06 -3.94
CA ALA A 68 -2.18 12.91 -4.69
C ALA A 68 -0.82 12.24 -4.94
N ASP A 69 -0.47 11.28 -4.07
CA ASP A 69 0.83 10.62 -4.06
C ASP A 69 1.01 9.51 -5.11
N LEU A 70 -0.06 9.15 -5.85
CA LEU A 70 -0.03 8.10 -6.88
C LEU A 70 0.30 8.64 -8.29
N HIS A 71 0.26 9.97 -8.48
CA HIS A 71 0.55 10.62 -9.78
C HIS A 71 1.97 11.21 -9.89
N ALA A 72 2.88 10.91 -8.95
CA ALA A 72 4.26 11.40 -8.95
C ALA A 72 5.24 10.29 -9.35
#